data_AF-A0A1S7LJH5-F1
#
_entry.id   AF-A0A1S7LJH5-F1
#
_cell.length_a   1.000
_cell.length_b   1.000
_cell.length_c   1.000
_cell.angle_alpha   90.00
_cell.angle_beta   90.00
_cell.angle_gamma   90.00
#
_symmetry.space_group_name_H-M   'P 1'
#
loop_
_entity.id
_entity.type
_entity.pdbx_description
1 polymer ?
#
loop_
_entity_poly.entity_id
_entity_poly.type
_entity_poly.pdbx_seq_one_letter_code
_entity_poly.pdbx_strand_id
1 'polypeptide(L)' 'MRLTIPAFEVDEDDGFKNDLLGRKEFGESLKNIALRSDDELVIGLDGAWGEGKTTFIKMWMGLLKQDDIPHH' A
#
# COMPACT_ATOMS: atom_id res chain seq x y z
N MET A 1 -0.22 -8.17 -32.02
CA MET A 1 0.69 -7.52 -31.05
C MET A 1 -0.09 -7.31 -29.76
N ARG A 2 0.34 -7.91 -28.65
CA ARG A 2 -0.33 -7.77 -27.35
C ARG A 2 0.45 -6.74 -26.53
N LEU A 3 -0.15 -5.57 -26.29
CA LEU A 3 0.41 -4.58 -25.38
C LEU A 3 0.08 -5.02 -23.95
N THR A 4 1.10 -5.43 -23.19
CA THR A 4 0.99 -5.66 -21.75
C THR A 4 1.62 -4.47 -21.03
N ILE A 5 0.86 -3.88 -20.11
CA ILE A 5 1.39 -2.84 -19.25
C ILE A 5 2.39 -3.53 -18.30
N PRO A 6 3.66 -3.06 -18.22
CA PRO A 6 4.60 -3.59 -17.26
C PRO A 6 4.07 -3.41 -15.84
N ALA A 7 4.33 -4.38 -14.97
CA ALA A 7 3.94 -4.28 -13.58
C ALA A 7 4.64 -3.06 -12.95
N PHE A 8 3.89 -2.29 -12.16
CA PHE A 8 4.50 -1.23 -11.36
C PHE A 8 5.42 -1.87 -10.32
N GLU A 9 6.71 -1.51 -10.38
CA GLU A 9 7.68 -1.93 -9.39
C GLU A 9 7.65 -0.98 -8.19
N VAL A 10 7.42 -1.57 -7.02
CA VAL A 10 7.48 -0.88 -5.73
C VAL A 10 8.89 -1.09 -5.20
N ASP A 11 9.52 -0.01 -4.77
CA ASP A 11 10.85 -0.04 -4.16
C ASP A 11 10.79 -0.77 -2.80
N GLU A 12 11.79 -1.60 -2.52
CA GLU A 12 11.81 -2.44 -1.31
C GLU A 12 12.08 -1.67 -0.02
N ASP A 13 12.69 -0.49 -0.13
CA ASP A 13 13.12 0.35 0.99
C ASP A 13 12.19 1.56 1.18
N ASP A 14 11.54 2.04 0.13
CA ASP A 14 10.53 3.12 0.18
C ASP A 14 9.35 2.84 -0.76
N GLY A 15 8.30 2.23 -0.21
CA GLY A 15 7.11 1.86 -0.96
C GLY A 15 6.37 3.05 -1.60
N PHE A 16 6.59 4.28 -1.13
CA PHE A 16 5.97 5.50 -1.65
C PHE A 16 6.93 6.40 -2.46
N LYS A 17 8.14 5.93 -2.76
CA LYS A 17 9.14 6.67 -3.57
C LYS A 17 8.59 7.22 -4.89
N ASN A 18 7.70 6.47 -5.54
CA ASN A 18 7.07 6.82 -6.81
C ASN A 18 5.56 7.14 -6.66
N ASP A 19 5.18 7.76 -5.54
CA ASP A 19 3.79 8.08 -5.22
C ASP A 19 3.26 9.32 -5.98
N LEU A 20 3.08 9.18 -7.28
CA LEU A 20 2.55 10.24 -8.15
C LEU A 20 1.14 10.71 -7.75
N LEU A 21 0.38 9.88 -7.03
CA LEU A 21 -1.01 10.13 -6.69
C LEU A 21 -1.20 10.59 -5.23
N GLY A 22 -0.12 10.83 -4.48
CA GLY A 22 -0.19 11.34 -3.10
C GLY A 22 -0.88 10.39 -2.11
N ARG A 23 -0.77 9.08 -2.32
CA ARG A 23 -1.38 8.03 -1.49
C ARG A 23 -0.65 7.78 -0.17
N LYS A 24 0.54 8.35 0.06
CA LYS A 24 1.30 8.18 1.29
C LYS A 24 0.51 8.63 2.51
N GLU A 25 -0.16 9.78 2.44
CA GLU A 25 -0.98 10.30 3.55
C GLU A 25 -2.11 9.34 3.94
N PHE A 26 -2.74 8.73 2.94
CA PHE A 26 -3.76 7.70 3.16
C PHE A 26 -3.14 6.43 3.79
N GLY A 27 -1.97 5.98 3.28
CA GLY A 27 -1.25 4.84 3.83
C GLY A 27 -0.81 5.02 5.29
N GLU A 28 -0.32 6.21 5.65
CA GLU A 28 0.04 6.60 7.02
C GLU A 28 -1.18 6.59 7.96
N SER A 29 -2.30 7.15 7.49
CA SER A 29 -3.56 7.15 8.25
C SER A 29 -4.05 5.72 8.49
N LEU A 30 -3.98 4.87 7.47
CA LEU A 30 -4.38 3.47 7.55
C LEU A 30 -3.49 2.67 8.51
N LYS A 31 -2.17 2.87 8.43
CA LYS A 31 -1.19 2.29 9.36
C LYS A 31 -1.51 2.67 10.81
N ASN A 32 -1.79 3.96 11.06
CA ASN A 32 -2.11 4.44 12.41
C ASN A 32 -3.40 3.82 12.97
N ILE A 33 -4.39 3.52 12.13
CA ILE A 33 -5.60 2.79 12.54
C ILE A 33 -5.24 1.35 12.89
N ALA A 34 -4.49 0.67 12.02
CA ALA A 34 -4.08 -0.72 12.24
C ALA A 34 -3.25 -0.89 13.53
N LEU A 35 -2.32 0.03 13.81
CA LEU A 35 -1.46 -0.02 15.01
C LEU A 35 -2.18 0.30 16.32
N ARG A 36 -3.33 0.98 16.26
CA ARG A 36 -4.10 1.38 17.46
C ARG A 36 -5.26 0.44 17.75
N SER A 37 -5.44 -0.60 16.94
CA SER A 37 -6.45 -1.63 17.20
C SER A 37 -5.87 -2.64 18.19
N ASP A 38 -6.47 -2.72 19.38
CA ASP A 38 -6.09 -3.71 20.40
C ASP A 38 -6.65 -5.12 20.09
N ASP A 39 -7.63 -5.21 19.18
CA ASP A 39 -8.29 -6.45 18.74
C ASP A 39 -8.01 -6.78 17.27
N GLU A 40 -8.35 -8.01 16.85
CA GLU A 40 -8.30 -8.46 15.45
C GLU A 40 -9.10 -7.51 14.53
N LEU A 41 -8.43 -6.92 13.54
CA LEU A 41 -9.01 -5.94 12.63
C LEU A 41 -9.02 -6.46 11.18
N VAL A 42 -10.17 -6.37 10.53
CA VAL A 42 -10.32 -6.60 9.09
C VAL A 42 -10.60 -5.28 8.39
N ILE A 43 -9.76 -4.92 7.41
CA ILE A 43 -9.90 -3.69 6.63
C ILE A 43 -10.24 -4.04 5.18
N GLY A 44 -11.38 -3.52 4.71
CA GLY A 44 -11.74 -3.56 3.29
C GLY A 44 -11.24 -2.32 2.55
N LEU A 45 -10.48 -2.52 1.47
CA LEU A 45 -10.10 -1.45 0.54
C LEU A 45 -11.02 -1.47 -0.68
N ASP A 46 -11.90 -0.48 -0.79
CA ASP A 46 -12.82 -0.33 -1.92
C ASP A 46 -12.30 0.65 -2.99
N GLY A 47 -12.76 0.48 -4.22
CA GLY A 47 -12.49 1.37 -5.35
C GLY A 47 -12.88 0.74 -6.68
N ALA A 48 -12.80 1.48 -7.79
CA ALA A 48 -13.10 0.94 -9.11
C ALA A 48 -12.00 -0.01 -9.63
N TRP A 49 -12.35 -0.90 -10.56
CA TRP A 49 -11.36 -1.73 -11.24
C TRP A 49 -10.35 -0.84 -11.99
N GLY A 50 -9.06 -1.12 -11.84
CA GLY A 50 -8.00 -0.35 -12.50
C GLY A 50 -7.50 0.87 -11.74
N GLU A 51 -8.07 1.23 -10.58
CA GLU A 51 -7.57 2.35 -9.76
C GLU A 51 -6.27 2.06 -9.01
N GLY A 52 -5.70 0.87 -9.19
CA GLY A 52 -4.40 0.53 -8.59
C GLY A 52 -4.48 0.17 -7.10
N LYS A 53 -5.57 -0.45 -6.63
CA LYS A 53 -5.67 -1.03 -5.27
C LYS A 53 -4.52 -1.99 -4.96
N THR A 54 -4.24 -2.92 -5.88
CA THR A 54 -3.12 -3.86 -5.74
C THR A 54 -1.77 -3.14 -5.65
N THR A 55 -1.59 -2.08 -6.44
CA THR A 55 -0.39 -1.24 -6.38
C THR A 55 -0.28 -0.56 -5.02
N PHE A 56 -1.36 0.05 -4.53
CA PHE A 56 -1.39 0.68 -3.22
C PHE A 56 -1.04 -0.30 -2.10
N ILE A 57 -1.59 -1.52 -2.10
CA ILE A 57 -1.26 -2.53 -1.07
C ILE A 57 0.24 -2.85 -1.08
N LYS A 58 0.87 -2.96 -2.25
CA LYS A 58 2.32 -3.19 -2.35
C LYS A 58 3.13 -2.01 -1.81
N MET A 59 2.75 -0.78 -2.15
CA MET A 59 3.37 0.45 -1.61
C MET A 59 3.24 0.51 -0.09
N TRP A 60 2.06 0.15 0.43
CA TRP A 60 1.78 0.14 1.85
C TRP A 60 2.57 -0.92 2.62
N MET A 61 2.76 -2.12 2.06
CA MET A 61 3.66 -3.13 2.63
C MET A 61 5.10 -2.60 2.76
N GLY A 62 5.57 -1.81 1.78
CA GLY A 62 6.87 -1.13 1.87
C GLY A 62 6.95 -0.16 3.06
N LEU A 63 5.89 0.65 3.27
CA LEU A 63 5.80 1.53 4.45
C LEU A 63 5.83 0.74 5.76
N LEU A 64 5.08 -0.36 5.85
CA LEU A 64 5.05 -1.20 7.06
C LEU A 64 6.42 -1.83 7.35
N LYS A 65 7.11 -2.30 6.30
CA LYS A 65 8.47 -2.85 6.40
C LYS A 65 9.47 -1.80 6.88
N GLN A 66 9.40 -0.59 6.34
CA GLN A 66 10.28 0.53 6.73
C GLN A 66 10.13 0.87 8.22
N ASP A 67 8.92 0.77 8.75
CA ASP A 67 8.60 1.06 10.15
C ASP A 67 8.75 -0.16 11.08
N ASP A 68 9.33 -1.27 10.59
CA ASP A 68 9.52 -2.54 11.32
C ASP A 68 8.20 -3.12 11.88
N ILE A 69 7.10 -2.92 11.16
CA ILE A 69 5.77 -3.43 11.52
C ILE A 69 5.60 -4.83 10.92
N PRO A 70 5.35 -5.87 11.73
CA PRO A 70 5.13 -7.22 11.23
C PRO A 70 3.93 -7.29 10.28
N HIS A 71 4.12 -7.92 9.12
CA HIS A 71 3.07 -8.21 8.15
C HIS A 71 3.35 -9.60 7.56
N HIS A 72 2.36 -10.51 7.62
CA HIS A 72 2.45 -11.89 7.15
C HIS A 72 1.97 -12.04 5.70
#